data_AF-A0A526YPL9-F1
#
_entry.id   AF-A0A526YPL9-F1
#
_cell.length_a   1.000
_cell.length_b   1.000
_cell.length_c   1.000
_cell.angle_alpha   90.00
_cell.angle_beta   90.00
_cell.angle_gamma   90.00
#
_symmetry.space_group_name_H-M   'P 1'
#
loop_
_entity.id
_entity.type
_entity.pdbx_description
1 polymer ?
#
loop_
_entity_poly.entity_id
_entity_poly.type
_entity_poly.pdbx_seq_one_letter_code
_entity_poly.pdbx_strand_id
1 'polypeptide(L)' 'THYEMPGSGRVLSAESKIAFPTKESLAQMLDRAGLVVEEWLGNWRGEPYAPTSPEIIPIGRLR' A
#
# COMPACT_ATOMS: atom_id res chain seq x y z
N THR A 1 10.31 7.86 -10.05
CA THR A 1 11.73 7.99 -9.64
C THR A 1 12.57 8.62 -10.73
N HIS A 2 13.54 9.48 -10.41
CA HIS A 2 14.45 10.14 -11.38
C HIS A 2 15.90 9.99 -10.93
N TYR A 3 16.77 9.49 -11.80
CA TYR A 3 18.21 9.37 -11.58
C TYR A 3 18.98 9.89 -12.80
N GLU A 4 20.11 10.53 -12.58
CA GLU A 4 21.06 10.88 -13.63
C GLU A 4 22.25 9.94 -13.59
N MET A 5 22.67 9.40 -14.74
CA MET A 5 23.84 8.52 -14.82
C MET A 5 25.11 9.34 -15.04
N PRO A 6 26.04 9.38 -14.05
CA PRO A 6 27.26 10.17 -14.14
C PRO A 6 28.10 9.79 -15.36
N GLY A 7 28.64 10.79 -16.06
CA GLY A 7 29.51 10.61 -17.23
C GLY A 7 28.80 10.31 -18.56
N SER A 8 27.48 10.02 -18.55
CA SER A 8 26.70 9.77 -19.77
C SER A 8 25.67 10.85 -20.09
N GLY A 9 25.33 11.71 -19.12
CA GLY A 9 24.25 12.70 -19.22
C GLY A 9 22.85 12.09 -19.36
N ARG A 10 22.71 10.77 -19.18
CA ARG A 10 21.47 10.04 -19.40
C ARG A 10 20.61 10.08 -18.14
N VAL A 11 19.39 10.61 -18.26
CA VAL A 11 18.39 10.61 -17.19
C VAL A 11 17.52 9.36 -17.31
N LEU A 12 17.43 8.59 -16.23
CA LEU A 12 16.50 7.47 -16.06
C LEU A 12 15.33 7.95 -15.24
N SER A 13 14.14 7.94 -15.83
CA SER A 13 12.90 8.24 -15.12
C SER A 13 11.97 7.03 -15.17
N ALA A 14 11.32 6.77 -14.03
CA ALA A 14 10.23 5.82 -13.90
C ALA A 14 8.99 6.59 -13.44
N GLU A 15 7.88 6.39 -14.14
CA GLU A 15 6.59 6.95 -13.75
C GLU A 15 6.08 6.21 -12.52
N SER A 16 5.83 6.94 -11.43
CA SER A 16 5.23 6.39 -10.22
C SER A 16 3.73 6.62 -10.28
N LYS A 17 2.95 5.56 -10.53
CA LYS A 17 1.48 5.60 -10.44
C LYS A 17 1.07 5.13 -9.06
N ILE A 18 0.48 6.03 -8.27
CA ILE A 18 -0.01 5.75 -6.93
C ILE A 18 -1.54 5.81 -6.98
N ALA A 19 -2.19 4.77 -6.47
CA ALA A 19 -3.63 4.74 -6.27
C ALA A 19 -3.94 4.85 -4.77
N PHE A 20 -5.06 5.50 -4.44
CA PHE A 20 -5.53 5.67 -3.07
C PHE A 20 -6.89 4.95 -2.91
N PRO A 21 -6.92 3.60 -2.85
CA PRO A 21 -8.17 2.87 -2.68
C PRO A 21 -8.75 3.09 -1.28
N THR A 22 -10.07 2.99 -1.15
CA THR A 22 -10.70 2.92 0.17
C THR A 22 -10.40 1.58 0.84
N LYS A 23 -10.59 1.51 2.17
CA LYS A 23 -10.48 0.26 2.92
C LYS A 23 -11.35 -0.86 2.33
N GLU A 24 -12.58 -0.53 1.95
CA GLU A 24 -13.56 -1.50 1.43
C GLU A 24 -13.13 -2.05 0.07
N SER A 25 -12.61 -1.18 -0.80
CA SER A 25 -12.03 -1.59 -2.08
C SER A 25 -10.83 -2.51 -1.88
N LEU A 26 -9.94 -2.16 -0.93
CA LEU A 26 -8.80 -2.99 -0.57
C LEU A 26 -9.22 -4.35 -0.01
N ALA A 27 -10.22 -4.39 0.87
CA ALA A 27 -10.75 -5.63 1.43
C ALA A 27 -11.29 -6.57 0.33
N GLN A 28 -12.01 -6.03 -0.66
CA GLN A 28 -12.48 -6.83 -1.80
C GLN A 28 -11.33 -7.35 -2.66
N MET A 29 -10.26 -6.56 -2.86
CA MET A 29 -9.09 -7.01 -3.63
C MET A 29 -8.34 -8.13 -2.90
N LEU A 30 -8.16 -8.00 -1.58
CA LEU A 30 -7.52 -9.02 -0.75
C LEU A 30 -8.34 -10.33 -0.73
N ASP A 31 -9.66 -10.22 -0.60
CA ASP A 31 -10.57 -11.37 -0.65
C ASP A 31 -10.45 -12.14 -1.98
N ARG A 32 -10.47 -11.44 -3.12
CA ARG A 32 -10.27 -12.05 -4.44
C ARG A 32 -8.89 -12.68 -4.62
N ALA A 33 -7.89 -12.17 -3.92
CA ALA A 33 -6.54 -12.73 -3.91
C ALA A 33 -6.40 -13.96 -2.99
N GLY A 34 -7.47 -14.38 -2.30
CA GLY A 34 -7.42 -15.51 -1.37
C GLY A 34 -6.76 -15.16 -0.02
N LEU A 35 -6.68 -13.87 0.33
CA LEU A 35 -6.15 -13.40 1.60
C LEU A 35 -7.30 -13.12 2.57
N VAL A 36 -7.12 -13.53 3.82
CA VAL A 36 -8.04 -13.20 4.92
C VAL A 36 -7.37 -12.15 5.78
N VAL A 37 -8.06 -11.02 5.97
CA VAL A 37 -7.64 -10.00 6.93
C VAL A 37 -8.26 -10.33 8.29
N GLU A 38 -7.39 -10.51 9.28
CA GLU A 38 -7.78 -10.81 10.67
C GLU A 38 -7.87 -9.52 11.48
N GLU A 39 -7.02 -8.54 11.17
CA GLU A 39 -6.99 -7.24 11.84
C GLU A 39 -6.66 -6.11 10.87
N TRP A 40 -7.24 -4.93 11.13
CA TRP A 40 -6.93 -3.70 10.41
C TRP A 40 -6.32 -2.69 11.37
N LEU A 41 -5.06 -2.32 11.14
CA LEU A 41 -4.36 -1.32 11.92
C LEU A 41 -4.40 0.04 11.20
N GLY A 42 -4.54 1.10 11.98
CA GLY A 42 -4.56 2.49 11.52
C GLY A 42 -3.19 3.17 11.54
N ASN A 43 -2.20 2.54 12.18
CA ASN A 43 -0.82 3.03 12.23
C ASN A 43 0.16 1.92 12.66
N TRP A 44 1.45 2.24 12.57
CA TRP A 44 2.55 1.36 12.93
C TRP A 44 2.74 1.13 14.44
N ARG A 45 1.95 1.78 15.30
CA ARG A 45 1.93 1.51 16.74
C ARG A 45 0.96 0.38 17.11
N GLY A 46 0.17 -0.11 16.14
CA GLY A 46 -0.78 -1.20 16.34
C GLY A 46 -2.15 -0.74 16.80
N GLU A 47 -2.50 0.54 16.66
CA GLU A 47 -3.85 1.01 16.99
C GLU A 47 -4.84 0.57 15.91
N PRO A 48 -6.10 0.25 16.27
CA PRO A 48 -7.12 -0.13 15.31
C PRO A 48 -7.35 0.95 14.24
N TYR A 49 -7.70 0.51 13.03
CA TYR A 49 -8.09 1.41 11.96
C TYR A 49 -9.34 2.23 12.31
N ALA A 50 -9.29 3.53 11.99
CA ALA A 50 -10.40 4.46 11.96
C ALA A 50 -10.41 5.23 10.63
N PRO A 51 -11.54 5.84 10.22
CA PRO A 51 -11.60 6.62 8.97
C PRO A 51 -10.62 7.79 8.89
N THR A 52 -10.10 8.26 10.03
CA THR A 52 -9.10 9.32 10.14
C THR A 52 -7.68 8.79 10.35
N SER A 53 -7.49 7.47 10.32
CA SER A 53 -6.17 6.86 10.46
C SER A 53 -5.26 7.27 9.31
N PRO A 54 -3.97 7.52 9.58
CA PRO A 54 -3.01 7.86 8.54
C PRO A 54 -2.72 6.69 7.60
N GLU A 55 -2.91 5.44 8.05
CA GLU A 55 -2.58 4.24 7.32
C GLU A 55 -3.76 3.25 7.27
N ILE A 56 -3.73 2.37 6.27
CA ILE A 56 -4.58 1.17 6.19
C ILE A 56 -3.64 -0.04 6.12
N ILE A 57 -3.46 -0.72 7.25
CA ILE A 57 -2.52 -1.85 7.36
C ILE A 57 -3.31 -3.14 7.64
N PRO A 58 -3.52 -4.01 6.63
CA PRO A 58 -4.13 -5.31 6.84
C PRO A 58 -3.12 -6.29 7.44
N ILE A 59 -3.48 -6.91 8.57
CA ILE A 59 -2.77 -8.07 9.14
C ILE A 59 -3.62 -9.31 8.89
N GLY A 60 -3.01 -10.37 8.38
CA GLY A 60 -3.75 -11.56 8.01
C GLY A 60 -2.88 -12.66 7.45
N ARG A 61 -3.55 -13.60 6.78
CA ARG A 61 -2.97 -14.86 6.30
C ARG A 61 -3.50 -15.24 4.93
N LEU A 62 -2.84 -16.22 4.31
CA LEU A 62 -3.39 -16.93 3.16
C LEU A 62 -4.53 -17.84 3.64
N ARG A 63 -5.55 -18.00 2.77
CA ARG A 63 -6.61 -18.98 2.99
C ARG A 63 -6.11 -20.41 2.99
#